data_AF-A0A1G0W804-F1
#
_entry.id   AF-A0A1G0W804-F1
#
_cell.length_a   1.000
_cell.length_b   1.000
_cell.length_c   1.000
_cell.angle_alpha   90.00
_cell.angle_beta   90.00
_cell.angle_gamma   90.00
#
_symmetry.space_group_name_H-M   'P 1'
#
loop_
_entity.id
_entity.type
_entity.pdbx_description
1 polymer ?
#
loop_
_entity_poly.entity_id
_entity_poly.type
_entity_poly.pdbx_seq_one_letter_code
_entity_poly.pdbx_strand_id
1 'polypeptide(L)'
;MINSKIHVNDSDFALDKGLFSDDFKSYHCKVNGHPGREDFIEFGKRIGVSSQRIEKLLKPFLERQSLVETLIGRSFLNDSTKKSYLFLYNTKRNYFTQL
;
A
#
# COMPACT_ATOMS: atom_id res chain seq x y z
N MET A 1 6.82 -5.39 4.28
CA MET A 1 6.26 -6.62 3.67
C MET A 1 4.82 -6.35 3.25
N ILE A 2 4.46 -6.51 1.97
CA ILE A 2 3.12 -6.09 1.49
C ILE A 2 2.00 -7.06 1.87
N ASN A 3 2.29 -8.34 2.20
CA ASN A 3 1.25 -9.34 2.45
C ASN A 3 1.44 -10.19 3.72
N SER A 4 1.82 -9.54 4.83
CA SER A 4 1.64 -10.12 6.17
C SER A 4 0.16 -10.31 6.53
N LYS A 5 -0.76 -9.63 5.84
CA LYS A 5 -2.20 -9.57 6.16
C LYS A 5 -2.93 -10.92 6.02
N ILE A 6 -2.35 -11.88 5.31
CA ILE A 6 -2.86 -13.26 5.21
C ILE A 6 -2.60 -14.05 6.50
N HIS A 7 -1.56 -13.65 7.25
CA HIS A 7 -1.10 -14.34 8.45
C HIS A 7 -1.25 -13.49 9.73
N VAL A 8 -1.46 -12.18 9.61
CA VAL A 8 -1.47 -11.22 10.72
C VAL A 8 -2.59 -10.21 10.54
N ASN A 9 -3.44 -10.06 11.55
CA ASN A 9 -4.48 -9.03 11.59
C ASN A 9 -3.95 -7.77 12.31
N ASP A 10 -3.15 -6.98 11.60
CA ASP A 10 -2.57 -5.73 12.11
C ASP A 10 -3.03 -4.52 11.28
N SER A 11 -2.82 -3.33 11.85
CA SER A 11 -2.82 -2.05 11.16
C SER A 11 -1.92 -2.08 9.91
N ASP A 12 -2.13 -1.16 8.98
CA ASP A 12 -1.44 -1.21 7.68
C ASP A 12 0.10 -1.17 7.77
N PHE A 13 0.66 -0.66 8.87
CA PHE A 13 2.10 -0.59 9.11
C PHE A 13 2.62 -1.45 10.25
N ALA A 14 1.75 -1.99 11.12
CA ALA A 14 2.17 -2.61 12.37
C ALA A 14 3.06 -1.69 13.24
N LEU A 15 2.80 -0.38 13.18
CA LEU A 15 3.52 0.66 13.93
C LEU A 15 2.52 1.38 14.84
N ASP A 16 2.90 1.58 16.11
CA ASP A 16 2.05 2.20 17.14
C ASP A 16 1.52 3.59 16.74
N LYS A 17 2.33 4.38 16.01
CA LYS A 17 1.97 5.71 15.51
C LYS A 17 1.66 5.75 14.00
N GLY A 18 1.56 4.60 13.34
CA GLY A 18 1.38 4.54 11.90
C GLY A 18 2.54 5.18 11.11
N LEU A 19 2.21 5.94 10.07
CA LEU A 19 3.20 6.52 9.15
C LEU A 19 3.92 7.77 9.70
N PHE A 20 3.27 8.50 10.62
CA PHE A 20 3.74 9.80 11.09
C PHE A 20 3.70 9.87 12.62
N SER A 21 4.78 10.33 13.23
CA SER A 21 4.86 10.44 14.70
C SER A 21 4.04 11.59 15.30
N ASP A 22 3.58 12.52 14.47
CA ASP A 22 2.82 13.72 14.80
C ASP A 22 1.35 13.62 14.33
N ASP A 23 0.86 12.40 14.11
CA ASP A 23 -0.53 12.11 13.72
C ASP A 23 -0.99 12.79 12.42
N PHE A 24 -0.05 13.20 11.56
CA PHE A 24 -0.39 13.74 10.25
C PHE A 24 -1.19 12.72 9.43
N LYS A 25 -2.26 13.21 8.79
CA LYS A 25 -3.08 12.46 7.83
C LYS A 25 -3.48 13.39 6.70
N SER A 26 -3.26 12.96 5.47
CA SER A 26 -3.81 13.63 4.29
C SER A 26 -5.34 13.69 4.36
N TYR A 27 -5.97 14.56 3.56
CA TYR A 27 -7.42 14.58 3.44
C TYR A 27 -7.96 13.20 3.06
N HIS A 28 -7.32 12.54 2.10
CA HIS A 28 -7.67 11.20 1.67
C HIS A 28 -7.61 10.18 2.82
N CYS A 29 -6.54 10.18 3.61
CA CYS A 29 -6.40 9.27 4.75
C CYS A 29 -7.47 9.52 5.82
N LYS A 30 -7.92 10.77 6.00
CA LYS A 30 -9.02 11.10 6.92
C LYS A 30 -10.37 10.56 6.45
N VAL A 31 -10.63 10.59 5.14
CA VAL A 31 -11.89 10.11 4.56
C VAL A 31 -11.91 8.59 4.46
N ASN A 32 -10.85 7.99 3.92
CA ASN A 32 -10.81 6.56 3.59
C ASN A 32 -10.26 5.68 4.72
N GLY A 33 -9.75 6.28 5.79
CA GLY A 33 -9.15 5.58 6.93
C GLY A 33 -7.79 4.94 6.63
N HIS A 34 -7.32 5.00 5.38
CA HIS A 34 -6.10 4.37 4.91
C HIS A 34 -5.15 5.39 4.25
N PRO A 35 -3.85 5.35 4.56
CA PRO A 35 -2.84 6.19 3.90
C PRO A 35 -2.81 5.95 2.39
N GLY A 36 -2.83 7.04 1.63
CA GLY A 36 -2.80 7.02 0.17
C GLY A 36 -1.54 7.68 -0.40
N ARG A 37 -1.53 7.91 -1.72
CA ARG A 37 -0.40 8.55 -2.42
C ARG A 37 0.11 9.83 -1.75
N GLU A 38 -0.80 10.70 -1.31
CA GLU A 38 -0.45 12.00 -0.71
C GLU A 38 0.32 11.85 0.61
N ASP A 39 -0.05 10.87 1.43
CA ASP A 39 0.65 10.58 2.69
C ASP A 39 2.09 10.14 2.43
N PHE A 40 2.33 9.31 1.42
CA PHE A 40 3.70 8.90 1.09
C PHE A 40 4.53 9.99 0.40
N ILE A 41 3.89 10.91 -0.33
CA ILE A 41 4.55 12.11 -0.84
C ILE A 41 5.00 13.00 0.32
N GLU A 42 4.12 13.25 1.28
CA GLU A 42 4.42 14.05 2.45
C GLU A 42 5.51 13.40 3.31
N PHE A 43 5.42 12.09 3.53
CA PHE A 43 6.45 11.32 4.23
C PHE A 43 7.82 11.50 3.56
N GLY A 44 7.90 11.31 2.25
CA GLY A 44 9.14 11.48 1.49
C GLY A 44 9.75 12.88 1.61
N LYS A 45 8.91 13.93 1.59
CA LYS A 45 9.36 15.31 1.79
C LYS A 45 9.96 15.53 3.18
N ARG A 46 9.29 15.02 4.23
CA ARG A 46 9.72 15.19 5.63
C ARG A 46 11.05 14.53 5.94
N ILE A 47 11.36 13.42 5.26
CA ILE A 47 12.65 12.73 5.40
C ILE A 47 13.72 13.23 4.40
N GLY A 48 13.43 14.29 3.65
CA GLY A 48 14.40 14.94 2.76
C GLY A 48 14.63 14.25 1.41
N VAL A 49 13.72 13.38 0.95
CA VAL A 49 13.80 12.80 -0.40
C VAL A 49 13.36 13.83 -1.43
N SER A 50 14.13 13.98 -2.52
CA SER A 50 13.77 14.90 -3.60
C SER A 50 12.46 14.50 -4.29
N SER A 51 11.65 15.48 -4.70
CA SER A 51 10.35 15.23 -5.35
C SER A 51 10.45 14.29 -6.55
N GLN A 52 11.48 14.46 -7.39
CA GLN A 52 11.72 13.58 -8.54
C GLN A 52 11.98 12.12 -8.13
N ARG A 53 12.66 11.89 -7.00
CA ARG A 53 12.90 10.55 -6.48
C ARG A 53 11.65 9.98 -5.83
N ILE A 54 10.85 10.78 -5.12
CA ILE A 54 9.55 10.37 -4.58
C ILE A 54 8.66 9.86 -5.71
N GLU A 55 8.48 10.63 -6.78
CA GLU A 55 7.65 10.22 -7.92
C GLU A 55 8.13 8.91 -8.56
N LYS A 56 9.45 8.77 -8.78
CA LYS A 56 10.04 7.53 -9.32
C LYS A 56 9.80 6.33 -8.42
N LEU A 57 9.90 6.50 -7.11
CA LEU A 57 9.67 5.42 -6.13
C LEU A 57 8.20 5.02 -6.04
N LEU A 58 7.28 5.99 -6.17
CA LEU A 58 5.85 5.72 -6.08
C LEU A 58 5.24 5.15 -7.37
N LYS A 59 5.83 5.47 -8.53
CA LYS A 59 5.29 5.09 -9.84
C LYS A 59 4.88 3.60 -9.96
N PRO A 60 5.70 2.61 -9.55
CA PRO A 60 5.32 1.19 -9.69
C PRO A 60 4.06 0.80 -8.92
N PHE A 61 3.72 1.53 -7.85
CA PHE A 61 2.55 1.27 -7.01
C PHE A 61 1.27 1.96 -7.52
N LEU A 62 1.40 2.90 -8.46
CA LEU A 62 0.28 3.59 -9.09
C LEU A 62 -0.26 2.83 -10.31
N GLU A 63 0.57 1.99 -10.92
CA GLU A 63 0.25 1.26 -12.15
C GLU A 63 -0.30 -0.14 -11.82
N ARG A 64 -1.16 -0.67 -12.70
CA ARG A 64 -1.58 -2.07 -12.59
C ARG A 64 -0.45 -2.96 -13.11
N GLN A 65 0.12 -3.77 -12.23
CA GLN A 65 1.16 -4.74 -12.57
C GLN A 65 0.52 -6.02 -13.14
N SER A 66 0.61 -6.20 -14.46
CA SER A 66 -0.06 -7.31 -15.19
C SER A 66 0.37 -8.70 -14.73
N LEU A 67 1.61 -8.84 -14.23
CA LEU A 67 2.14 -10.12 -13.80
C LEU A 67 1.70 -10.54 -12.40
N VAL A 68 1.11 -9.65 -11.58
CA VAL A 68 0.77 -9.98 -10.19
C VAL A 68 -0.25 -11.12 -10.13
N GLU A 69 -1.31 -11.07 -10.94
CA GLU A 69 -2.30 -12.14 -11.03
C GLU A 69 -1.67 -13.48 -11.45
N THR A 70 -0.75 -13.42 -12.43
CA THR A 70 -0.04 -14.62 -12.91
C THR A 70 0.85 -15.22 -11.81
N LEU A 71 1.59 -14.38 -11.08
CA LEU A 71 2.46 -14.83 -10.00
C LEU A 71 1.66 -15.43 -8.84
N ILE A 72 0.53 -14.82 -8.47
CA ILE A 72 -0.38 -15.36 -7.46
C ILE A 72 -0.93 -16.72 -7.92
N GLY A 73 -1.39 -16.82 -9.17
CA GLY A 73 -1.92 -18.06 -9.75
C GLY A 73 -0.90 -19.21 -9.75
N ARG A 74 0.37 -18.91 -10.02
CA ARG A 74 1.49 -19.88 -10.04
C ARG A 74 2.12 -20.16 -8.67
N SER A 75 1.68 -19.48 -7.61
CA SER A 75 2.21 -19.73 -6.26
C SER A 75 1.75 -21.07 -5.69
N PHE A 76 2.47 -21.56 -4.66
CA PHE A 76 2.13 -22.78 -3.90
C PHE A 76 0.98 -22.59 -2.90
N LEU A 77 0.29 -21.44 -2.94
CA LEU A 77 -0.88 -21.18 -2.10
C LEU A 77 -2.08 -22.05 -2.55
N ASN A 78 -2.95 -22.40 -1.61
CA ASN A 78 -4.24 -23.00 -1.99
C ASN A 78 -5.15 -21.97 -2.68
N ASP A 79 -6.18 -22.44 -3.38
CA ASP A 79 -7.04 -21.57 -4.21
C ASP A 79 -7.78 -20.51 -3.40
N SER A 80 -8.19 -20.81 -2.18
CA SER A 80 -8.83 -19.84 -1.29
C SER A 80 -7.87 -18.71 -0.95
N THR A 81 -6.64 -19.05 -0.54
CA THR A 81 -5.61 -18.07 -0.19
C THR A 81 -5.16 -17.26 -1.41
N LYS A 82 -5.11 -17.83 -2.61
CA LYS A 82 -4.84 -17.09 -3.86
C LYS A 82 -5.90 -16.01 -4.12
N LYS A 83 -7.19 -16.35 -3.96
CA LYS A 83 -8.30 -15.40 -4.12
C LYS A 83 -8.22 -14.28 -3.09
N SER A 84 -8.02 -14.62 -1.82
CA SER A 84 -7.86 -13.64 -0.74
C SER A 84 -6.66 -12.74 -0.95
N TYR A 85 -5.52 -13.29 -1.39
CA TYR A 85 -4.32 -12.51 -1.71
C TYR A 85 -4.61 -11.49 -2.80
N LEU A 86 -5.22 -11.93 -3.91
CA LEU A 86 -5.54 -11.05 -5.04
C LEU A 86 -6.51 -9.94 -4.62
N PHE A 87 -7.55 -10.28 -3.86
CA PHE A 87 -8.49 -9.31 -3.31
C PHE A 87 -7.77 -8.25 -2.46
N LEU A 88 -6.99 -8.67 -1.46
CA LEU A 88 -6.27 -7.75 -0.56
C LEU A 88 -5.27 -6.87 -1.31
N TYR A 89 -4.58 -7.43 -2.30
CA TYR A 89 -3.68 -6.66 -3.17
C TYR A 89 -4.43 -5.55 -3.90
N ASN A 90 -5.57 -5.87 -4.52
CA ASN A 90 -6.39 -4.90 -5.24
C ASN A 90 -6.97 -3.83 -4.29
N THR A 91 -7.46 -4.23 -3.12
CA THR A 91 -7.94 -3.30 -2.09
C THR A 91 -6.87 -2.29 -1.68
N LYS A 92 -5.66 -2.75 -1.36
CA LYS A 92 -4.54 -1.85 -1.00
C LYS A 92 -4.13 -0.94 -2.15
N ARG A 93 -4.12 -1.46 -3.38
CA ARG A 93 -3.85 -0.64 -4.57
C ARG A 93 -4.88 0.47 -4.72
N ASN A 94 -6.17 0.17 -4.52
CA ASN A 94 -7.24 1.17 -4.64
C ASN A 94 -7.10 2.29 -3.59
N TYR A 95 -6.73 1.97 -2.35
CA TYR A 95 -6.38 2.99 -1.34
C TYR A 95 -5.26 3.91 -1.82
N PHE A 96 -4.33 3.39 -2.62
CA PHE A 96 -3.21 4.15 -3.14
C PHE A 96 -3.54 4.96 -4.40
N THR A 97 -4.40 4.45 -5.28
CA THR A 97 -4.66 5.00 -6.63
C THR A 97 -5.95 5.79 -6.81
N GLN A 98 -6.89 5.75 -5.86
CA GLN A 98 -8.21 6.42 -5.97
C GLN A 98 -9.04 5.96 -7.19
N LEU A 99 -9.19 4.64 -7.37
CA LEU A 99 -10.18 4.04 -8.28
C LEU A 99 -11.27 3.32 -7.47
#